data_AF-A0A953ITH3-F1
#
_entry.id   AF-A0A953ITH3-F1
#
_cell.length_a   1.000
_cell.length_b   1.000
_cell.length_c   1.000
_cell.angle_alpha   90.00
_cell.angle_beta   90.00
_cell.angle_gamma   90.00
#
_symmetry.space_group_name_H-M   'P 1'
#
loop_
_entity.id
_entity.type
_entity.pdbx_description
1 polymer ?
#
loop_
_entity_poly.entity_id
_entity_poly.type
_entity_poly.pdbx_seq_one_letter_code
_entity_poly.pdbx_strand_id
1 'polypeptide(L)'
;MIAFNGIARYAFLATATFALSCAAAHAQAVKLPETLTWTAYDVGSGGYNQAVAIGNALKNKYQVNLRVLPGKNDVSRNIPLRDGKAPFSANGVGGSYLAQEGV
;
A
#
# COMPACT_ATOMS: atom_id res chain seq x y z
N MET A 1 -59.50 -8.40 14.36
CA MET A 1 -58.23 -8.34 15.13
C MET A 1 -57.17 -9.22 14.44
N ILE A 2 -56.64 -8.85 13.26
CA ILE A 2 -55.59 -9.63 12.54
C ILE A 2 -54.54 -8.73 11.82
N ALA A 3 -54.67 -7.40 11.77
CA ALA A 3 -53.81 -6.55 10.92
C ALA A 3 -52.43 -6.15 11.51
N PHE A 4 -52.17 -6.38 12.81
CA PHE A 4 -50.94 -5.88 13.47
C PHE A 4 -49.69 -6.77 13.28
N ASN A 5 -49.86 -8.04 12.87
CA ASN A 5 -48.74 -9.00 12.79
C ASN A 5 -47.87 -8.86 11.53
N GLY A 6 -48.36 -8.22 10.46
CA GLY A 6 -47.61 -8.07 9.21
C GLY A 6 -46.53 -6.99 9.28
N ILE A 7 -46.87 -5.83 9.83
CA ILE A 7 -45.96 -4.67 9.95
C ILE A 7 -44.78 -5.00 10.87
N ALA A 8 -45.04 -5.71 11.97
CA ALA A 8 -44.00 -6.16 12.89
C ALA A 8 -42.99 -7.12 12.23
N ARG A 9 -43.43 -7.98 11.29
CA ARG A 9 -42.56 -8.91 10.55
C ARG A 9 -41.66 -8.20 9.54
N TYR A 10 -42.18 -7.23 8.80
CA TYR A 10 -41.39 -6.44 7.85
C TYR A 10 -40.39 -5.53 8.55
N ALA A 11 -40.76 -4.95 9.69
CA ALA A 11 -39.84 -4.20 10.53
C ALA A 11 -38.70 -5.09 11.07
N PHE A 12 -39.02 -6.31 11.51
CA PHE A 12 -38.02 -7.27 11.98
C PHE A 12 -37.04 -7.71 10.87
N LEU A 13 -37.56 -7.99 9.67
CA LEU A 13 -36.76 -8.32 8.48
C LEU A 13 -35.87 -7.15 8.05
N ALA A 14 -36.39 -5.92 8.01
CA ALA A 14 -35.61 -4.74 7.64
C ALA A 14 -34.45 -4.48 8.62
N THR A 15 -34.69 -4.68 9.93
CA THR A 15 -33.68 -4.47 10.97
C THR A 15 -32.58 -5.54 10.93
N ALA A 16 -32.94 -6.81 10.65
CA ALA A 16 -31.98 -7.90 10.49
C ALA A 16 -31.07 -7.71 9.26
N THR A 17 -31.61 -7.15 8.17
CA THR A 17 -30.83 -6.91 6.94
C THR A 17 -29.83 -5.75 7.12
N PHE A 18 -30.21 -4.70 7.86
CA PHE A 18 -29.30 -3.60 8.20
C PHE A 18 -28.16 -4.04 9.14
N ALA A 19 -28.47 -4.90 10.13
CA ALA A 19 -27.46 -5.44 11.04
C ALA A 19 -26.40 -6.31 10.31
N LEU A 20 -26.79 -7.04 9.26
CA LEU A 20 -25.86 -7.81 8.43
C LEU A 20 -24.97 -6.94 7.53
N SER A 21 -25.46 -5.78 7.10
CA SER A 21 -24.68 -4.81 6.30
C SER A 21 -23.62 -4.05 7.10
N CYS A 22 -23.69 -4.12 8.44
CA CYS A 22 -22.75 -3.49 9.36
C CYS A 22 -21.74 -4.50 9.95
N ALA A 23 -21.57 -5.67 9.32
CA ALA A 23 -20.49 -6.59 9.68
C ALA A 23 -19.16 -5.83 9.58
N ALA A 24 -18.54 -5.56 10.73
CA ALA A 24 -17.27 -4.86 10.82
C ALA A 24 -16.25 -5.59 9.94
N ALA A 25 -15.72 -4.90 8.93
CA ALA A 25 -14.61 -5.41 8.15
C ALA A 25 -13.43 -5.64 9.11
N HIS A 26 -13.17 -6.90 9.45
CA HIS A 26 -11.97 -7.26 10.20
C HIS A 26 -10.77 -6.96 9.30
N ALA A 27 -9.90 -6.05 9.75
CA ALA A 27 -8.61 -5.83 9.10
C ALA A 27 -7.85 -7.16 9.06
N GLN A 28 -7.70 -7.72 7.86
CA GLN A 28 -6.89 -8.92 7.67
C GLN A 28 -5.44 -8.58 8.02
N ALA A 29 -4.76 -9.49 8.72
CA ALA A 29 -3.34 -9.33 9.00
C ALA A 29 -2.58 -9.16 7.68
N VAL A 30 -2.00 -7.98 7.48
CA VAL A 30 -1.24 -7.63 6.28
C VAL A 30 0.02 -8.50 6.23
N LYS A 31 0.06 -9.43 5.28
CA LYS A 31 1.24 -10.27 5.02
C LYS A 31 2.17 -9.56 4.05
N LEU A 32 3.24 -8.98 4.56
CA LEU A 32 4.32 -8.40 3.76
C LEU A 32 5.52 -9.35 3.70
N PRO A 33 6.33 -9.27 2.63
CA PRO A 33 7.64 -9.92 2.60
C PRO A 33 8.52 -9.40 3.74
N GLU A 34 9.37 -10.25 4.30
CA GLU A 34 10.32 -9.86 5.35
C GLU A 34 11.28 -8.75 4.92
N THR A 35 11.56 -8.67 3.61
CA THR A 35 12.38 -7.61 3.02
C THR A 35 11.72 -7.08 1.75
N LEU A 36 11.59 -5.76 1.66
CA LEU A 36 11.23 -5.04 0.46
C LEU A 36 12.45 -4.28 -0.07
N THR A 37 12.61 -4.18 -1.40
CA THR A 37 13.73 -3.45 -2.03
C THR A 37 13.20 -2.33 -2.90
N TRP A 38 13.61 -1.08 -2.64
CA TRP A 38 13.15 0.09 -3.41
C TRP A 38 14.35 0.88 -3.90
N THR A 39 14.30 1.41 -5.13
CA THR A 39 15.26 2.42 -5.56
C THR A 39 14.85 3.80 -5.04
N ALA A 40 15.82 4.68 -4.80
CA ALA A 40 15.58 6.03 -4.34
C ALA A 40 16.62 7.00 -4.91
N TYR A 41 16.42 8.30 -4.65
CA TYR A 41 17.42 9.32 -4.91
C TYR A 41 18.73 9.05 -4.15
N ASP A 42 19.83 9.68 -4.56
CA ASP A 42 21.15 9.44 -3.99
C ASP A 42 21.21 9.75 -2.48
N VAL A 43 22.20 9.17 -1.80
CA VAL A 43 22.41 9.35 -0.36
C VAL A 43 22.54 10.84 -0.02
N GLY A 44 21.92 11.26 1.08
CA GLY A 44 21.91 12.66 1.53
C GLY A 44 20.81 13.51 0.89
N SER A 45 20.11 13.01 -0.14
CA SER A 45 18.93 13.68 -0.68
C SER A 45 17.71 13.56 0.26
N GLY A 46 16.75 14.48 0.11
CA GLY A 46 15.47 14.40 0.83
C GLY A 46 14.70 13.12 0.52
N GLY A 47 14.69 12.67 -0.73
CA GLY A 47 14.00 11.43 -1.13
C GLY A 47 14.63 10.17 -0.54
N TYR A 48 15.96 10.12 -0.42
CA TYR A 48 16.64 9.02 0.29
C TYR A 48 16.28 9.01 1.77
N ASN A 49 16.30 10.17 2.43
CA ASN A 49 15.96 10.28 3.85
C ASN A 49 14.50 9.90 4.13
N GLN A 50 13.57 10.24 3.23
CA GLN A 50 12.18 9.79 3.30
C GLN A 50 12.09 8.25 3.19
N ALA A 51 12.79 7.64 2.24
CA ALA A 51 12.82 6.18 2.11
C ALA A 51 13.35 5.50 3.38
N VAL A 52 14.41 6.03 3.99
CA VAL A 52 14.93 5.53 5.28
C VAL A 52 13.89 5.66 6.40
N ALA A 53 13.21 6.80 6.50
CA ALA A 53 12.17 7.01 7.50
C ALA A 53 10.99 6.03 7.33
N ILE A 54 10.56 5.77 6.08
CA ILE A 54 9.54 4.77 5.79
C ILE A 54 10.04 3.37 6.17
N GLY A 55 11.31 3.05 5.89
CA GLY A 55 11.92 1.78 6.28
C GLY A 55 11.92 1.54 7.78
N ASN A 56 12.24 2.57 8.57
CA ASN A 56 12.14 2.50 10.02
C ASN A 56 10.70 2.26 10.50
N ALA A 57 9.72 2.92 9.89
CA ALA A 57 8.31 2.71 10.21
C ALA A 57 7.85 1.28 9.88
N LEU A 58 8.24 0.74 8.71
CA LEU A 58 7.96 -0.63 8.29
C LEU A 58 8.58 -1.65 9.23
N LYS A 59 9.84 -1.44 9.62
CA LYS A 59 10.53 -2.32 10.56
C LYS A 59 9.81 -2.36 11.91
N ASN A 60 9.46 -1.19 12.44
CA ASN A 60 8.85 -1.08 13.76
C ASN A 60 7.42 -1.62 13.82
N LYS A 61 6.63 -1.50 12.74
CA LYS A 61 5.22 -1.90 12.73
C LYS A 61 4.97 -3.30 12.18
N TYR A 62 5.79 -3.74 11.23
CA TYR A 62 5.56 -4.98 10.49
C TYR A 62 6.75 -5.93 10.49
N GLN A 63 7.86 -5.58 11.17
CA GLN A 63 9.12 -6.34 11.15
C GLN A 63 9.76 -6.47 9.75
N VAL A 64 9.29 -5.67 8.79
CA VAL A 64 9.78 -5.66 7.40
C VAL A 64 11.01 -4.79 7.28
N ASN A 65 12.08 -5.34 6.72
CA ASN A 65 13.26 -4.58 6.36
C ASN A 65 13.03 -3.89 5.01
N LEU A 66 13.35 -2.61 4.92
CA LEU A 66 13.41 -1.90 3.65
C LEU A 66 14.86 -1.72 3.20
N ARG A 67 15.23 -2.36 2.09
CA ARG A 67 16.50 -2.14 1.39
C ARG A 67 16.36 -0.99 0.38
N VAL A 68 17.01 0.13 0.65
CA VAL A 68 17.05 1.30 -0.24
C VAL A 68 18.24 1.20 -1.18
N LEU A 69 18.01 1.36 -2.49
CA LEU A 69 19.04 1.39 -3.54
C LEU A 69 19.18 2.83 -4.09
N PRO A 70 20.21 3.58 -3.69
CA PRO A 70 20.40 4.95 -4.16
C PRO A 70 20.78 4.98 -5.65
N GLY A 71 20.18 5.90 -6.39
CA GLY A 71 20.45 6.19 -7.80
C GLY A 71 20.67 7.68 -8.04
N LYS A 72 21.71 8.01 -8.81
CA LYS A 72 22.18 9.38 -9.05
C LYS A 72 21.34 10.15 -10.08
N ASN A 73 20.52 9.46 -10.87
CA ASN A 73 19.61 10.05 -11.85
C ASN A 73 18.40 9.13 -12.12
N ASP A 74 17.42 9.62 -12.88
CA ASP A 74 16.18 8.89 -13.19
C ASP A 74 16.45 7.52 -13.84
N VAL A 75 17.35 7.47 -14.84
CA VAL A 75 17.71 6.21 -15.53
C VAL A 75 18.26 5.17 -14.55
N SER A 76 19.21 5.55 -13.70
CA SER A 76 19.82 4.65 -12.72
C SER A 76 18.85 4.15 -11.65
N ARG A 77 17.78 4.91 -11.37
CA ARG A 77 16.71 4.49 -10.46
C ARG A 77 15.73 3.53 -11.13
N ASN A 78 15.53 3.63 -12.44
CA ASN A 78 14.59 2.79 -13.17
C ASN A 78 15.20 1.47 -13.67
N ILE A 79 16.50 1.41 -13.97
CA ILE A 79 17.16 0.18 -14.43
C ILE A 79 16.89 -1.02 -13.51
N PRO A 80 16.96 -0.91 -12.16
CA PRO A 80 16.62 -2.04 -11.30
C PRO A 80 15.15 -2.48 -11.38
N LEU A 81 14.22 -1.60 -11.74
CA LEU A 81 12.81 -1.96 -11.94
C LEU A 81 12.65 -2.71 -13.26
N ARG A 82 13.23 -2.18 -14.34
CA ARG A 82 13.24 -2.82 -15.67
C ARG A 82 13.86 -4.22 -15.62
N ASP A 83 14.95 -4.38 -14.88
CA ASP A 83 15.64 -5.66 -14.71
C ASP A 83 14.95 -6.61 -13.69
N GLY A 84 13.84 -6.20 -13.07
CA GLY A 84 13.12 -6.99 -12.05
C GLY A 84 13.85 -7.16 -10.72
N LYS A 85 14.88 -6.35 -10.45
CA LYS A 85 15.71 -6.40 -9.23
C LYS A 85 15.10 -5.61 -8.06
N ALA A 86 14.23 -4.65 -8.34
CA ALA A 86 13.50 -3.88 -7.34
C ALA A 86 12.04 -3.67 -7.81
N PRO A 87 11.02 -3.95 -6.97
CA PRO A 87 9.63 -3.74 -7.34
C PRO A 87 9.17 -2.27 -7.36
N PHE A 88 9.88 -1.36 -6.67
CA PHE A 88 9.43 0.03 -6.49
C PHE A 88 10.58 1.02 -6.64
N SER A 89 10.24 2.25 -7.06
CA SER A 89 11.15 3.39 -7.12
C SER A 89 10.52 4.63 -6.49
N ALA A 90 11.28 5.34 -5.67
CA ALA A 90 10.96 6.71 -5.30
C ALA A 90 11.36 7.64 -6.45
N ASN A 91 10.38 8.01 -7.29
CA ASN A 91 10.57 8.83 -8.49
C ASN A 91 9.72 10.11 -8.47
N GLY A 92 10.20 11.11 -9.21
CA GLY A 92 9.43 12.30 -9.58
C GLY A 92 8.82 12.15 -10.97
N VAL A 93 8.30 13.25 -11.53
CA VAL A 93 7.63 13.24 -12.85
C VAL A 93 8.53 12.72 -13.97
N GLY A 94 9.80 13.14 -14.01
CA GLY A 94 10.76 12.72 -15.04
C GLY A 94 11.01 11.21 -15.06
N GLY A 95 11.41 10.63 -13.92
CA GLY A 95 11.63 9.19 -13.81
C GLY A 95 10.37 8.34 -14.04
N SER A 96 9.20 8.84 -13.64
CA SER A 96 7.92 8.16 -13.90
C SER A 96 7.52 8.19 -15.36
N TYR A 97 7.80 9.28 -16.08
CA TYR A 97 7.58 9.35 -17.54
C TYR A 97 8.51 8.38 -18.27
N LEU A 98 9.80 8.37 -17.94
CA LEU A 98 10.77 7.44 -18.52
C LEU A 98 10.39 5.97 -18.30
N ALA A 99 9.83 5.63 -17.13
CA ALA A 99 9.34 4.28 -16.85
C ALA A 99 8.22 3.84 -17.81
N GLN A 100 7.36 4.77 -18.25
CA GLN A 100 6.29 4.48 -19.20
C GLN A 100 6.85 4.19 -20.60
N GLU A 101 7.94 4.84 -20.97
CA GLU A 101 8.66 4.64 -22.24
C GLU A 101 9.57 3.40 -22.24
N GLY A 102 9.58 2.62 -21.15
CA GLY A 102 10.35 1.38 -21.03
C GLY A 102 11.80 1.56 -20.60
N VAL A 103 12.16 2.73 -20.06
CA VAL A 103 13.46 3.00 -19.45
C VAL A 103 13.51 2.48 -18.02
#